data_AF-A0A7J3KZH7-F1
#
_entry.id   AF-A0A7J3KZH7-F1
#
_cell.length_a   1.000
_cell.length_b   1.000
_cell.length_c   1.000
_cell.angle_alpha   90.00
_cell.angle_beta   90.00
_cell.angle_gamma   90.00
#
_symmetry.space_group_name_H-M   'P 1'
#
loop_
_entity.id
_entity.type
_entity.pdbx_description
1 polymer ?
#
loop_
_entity_poly.entity_id
_entity_poly.type
_entity_poly.pdbx_seq_one_letter_code
_entity_poly.pdbx_strand_id
1 'polypeptide(L)'
;MVEEDFLEKLKKHLADDLGLRDVITEMPREQGFFNEQIVWSVNAETDYEPFEAYETTDGKVIAGYGPAAHVGDILWDYLLDKEKYADVLDYKALAKKRDEILSILQDRNNWSKYKDELSGIIELLEKGDEIARKVSAQAGIEIKQILPTPPSKNTFFCASFDGRGLDDNAKIEKIGKAWIALYNAFTEISRYEGEILEKWKTRIKEEHMKKILPEEE
;
A
#
# COMPACT_ATOMS: atom_id res chain seq x y z
N MET A 1 24.76 0.00 17.63
CA MET A 1 24.29 1.36 17.36
C MET A 1 24.31 1.53 15.86
N VAL A 2 23.19 1.94 15.26
CA VAL A 2 23.22 2.39 13.86
C VAL A 2 23.91 3.74 13.91
N GLU A 3 25.03 3.86 13.21
CA GLU A 3 25.84 5.07 13.26
C GLU A 3 25.02 6.20 12.61
N GLU A 4 24.95 7.36 13.27
CA GLU A 4 24.32 8.58 12.71
C GLU A 4 24.82 8.86 11.26
N ASP A 5 26.04 8.41 10.95
CA ASP A 5 26.66 8.43 9.63
C ASP A 5 25.89 7.64 8.54
N PHE A 6 25.27 6.49 8.87
CA PHE A 6 24.46 5.73 7.90
C PHE A 6 23.21 6.51 7.48
N LEU A 7 22.48 7.05 8.46
CA LEU A 7 21.24 7.78 8.21
C LEU A 7 21.52 9.07 7.43
N GLU A 8 22.61 9.78 7.74
CA GLU A 8 23.03 10.95 6.97
C GLU A 8 23.43 10.60 5.52
N LYS A 9 24.15 9.49 5.31
CA LYS A 9 24.45 9.01 3.94
C LYS A 9 23.19 8.62 3.17
N LEU A 10 22.25 7.93 3.82
CA LEU A 10 20.98 7.58 3.21
C LEU A 10 20.21 8.84 2.83
N LYS A 11 20.02 9.78 3.78
CA LYS A 11 19.38 11.09 3.51
C LYS A 11 19.99 11.81 2.32
N LYS A 12 21.32 11.87 2.27
CA LYS A 12 22.04 12.51 1.16
C LYS A 12 21.81 11.81 -0.18
N HIS A 13 21.88 10.47 -0.21
CA HIS A 13 21.62 9.71 -1.43
C HIS A 13 20.19 9.95 -1.95
N LEU A 14 19.21 9.96 -1.06
CA LEU A 14 17.80 10.24 -1.39
C LEU A 14 17.60 11.67 -1.90
N ALA A 15 18.28 12.63 -1.27
CA ALA A 15 18.28 14.03 -1.67
C ALA A 15 18.88 14.24 -3.07
N ASP A 16 19.90 13.48 -3.44
CA ASP A 16 20.64 13.65 -4.70
C ASP A 16 20.00 12.87 -5.85
N ASP A 17 19.51 11.65 -5.61
CA ASP A 17 19.02 10.76 -6.67
C ASP A 17 17.50 10.84 -6.88
N LEU A 18 16.73 11.18 -5.84
CA LEU A 18 15.26 11.28 -5.90
C LEU A 18 14.74 12.71 -5.70
N GLY A 19 15.62 13.67 -5.38
CA GLY A 19 15.24 15.07 -5.15
C GLY A 19 14.48 15.32 -3.84
N LEU A 20 14.51 14.39 -2.88
CA LEU A 20 13.68 14.39 -1.66
C LEU A 20 14.36 15.09 -0.47
N ARG A 21 14.86 16.33 -0.66
CA ARG A 21 15.83 16.95 0.26
C ARG A 21 15.28 17.40 1.62
N ASP A 22 14.03 17.84 1.69
CA ASP A 22 13.56 18.67 2.81
C ASP A 22 12.70 17.94 3.85
N VAL A 23 12.51 16.62 3.71
CA VAL A 23 11.45 15.92 4.46
C VAL A 23 11.81 14.53 4.97
N ILE A 24 13.11 14.26 5.15
CA ILE A 24 13.58 12.97 5.64
C ILE A 24 13.63 12.94 7.17
N THR A 25 12.76 12.15 7.80
CA THR A 25 12.62 12.06 9.25
C THR A 25 12.86 10.64 9.78
N GLU A 26 13.32 10.51 11.02
CA GLU A 26 13.36 9.21 11.70
C GLU A 26 11.96 8.83 12.18
N MET A 27 11.54 7.59 11.92
CA MET A 27 10.29 7.08 12.47
C MET A 27 10.52 6.49 13.88
N PRO A 28 9.51 6.57 14.77
CA PRO A 28 9.56 5.85 16.04
C PRO A 28 9.72 4.34 15.82
N ARG A 29 10.62 3.70 16.58
CA ARG A 29 10.93 2.25 16.46
C ARG A 29 9.76 1.30 16.74
N GLU A 30 8.62 1.83 17.16
CA GLU A 30 7.37 1.10 17.42
C GLU A 30 6.41 1.09 16.21
N GLN A 31 6.78 1.72 15.08
CA GLN A 31 5.89 1.93 13.92
C GLN A 31 6.24 1.10 12.66
N GLY A 32 6.97 0.00 12.79
CA GLY A 32 7.29 -0.86 11.63
C GLY A 32 6.05 -1.56 11.07
N PHE A 33 6.06 -1.93 9.78
CA PHE A 33 4.89 -2.52 9.10
C PHE A 33 4.37 -3.82 9.75
N PHE A 34 5.18 -4.51 10.55
CA PHE A 34 4.89 -5.86 11.03
C PHE A 34 5.04 -6.06 12.55
N ASN A 35 4.97 -5.00 13.38
CA ASN A 35 5.24 -5.09 14.83
C ASN A 35 6.63 -5.71 15.14
N GLU A 36 7.59 -5.54 14.24
CA GLU A 36 8.96 -6.05 14.38
C GLU A 36 9.80 -5.10 15.24
N GLN A 37 10.82 -5.64 15.93
CA GLN A 37 11.80 -4.79 16.59
C GLN A 37 12.68 -4.11 15.53
N ILE A 38 12.60 -2.78 15.47
CA ILE A 38 13.30 -1.97 14.48
C ILE A 38 14.66 -1.50 15.01
N VAL A 39 15.67 -1.64 14.15
CA VAL A 39 17.05 -1.19 14.37
C VAL A 39 17.19 0.29 13.99
N TRP A 40 16.69 0.67 12.81
CA TRP A 40 16.52 2.06 12.35
C TRP A 40 15.33 2.15 11.39
N SER A 41 14.75 3.34 11.26
CA SER A 41 13.66 3.62 10.34
C SER A 41 13.74 5.05 9.83
N VAL A 42 13.51 5.23 8.53
CA VAL A 42 13.47 6.52 7.86
C VAL A 42 12.17 6.67 7.09
N ASN A 43 11.64 7.87 7.10
CA ASN A 43 10.55 8.31 6.26
C ASN A 43 11.08 9.46 5.39
N ALA A 44 10.89 9.40 4.08
CA ALA A 44 11.14 10.52 3.17
C ALA A 44 9.79 11.00 2.63
N GLU A 45 9.29 12.13 3.14
CA GLU A 45 8.03 12.68 2.64
C GLU A 45 8.22 13.22 1.22
N THR A 46 7.19 13.05 0.40
CA THR A 46 7.08 13.65 -0.92
C THR A 46 5.83 14.52 -0.95
N ASP A 47 5.67 15.36 -1.99
CA ASP A 47 4.43 16.14 -2.20
C ASP A 47 3.17 15.26 -2.30
N TYR A 48 3.35 13.96 -2.52
CA TYR A 48 2.28 12.99 -2.62
C TYR A 48 2.16 12.16 -1.34
N GLU A 49 3.14 11.28 -1.05
CA GLU A 49 3.11 10.34 0.08
C GLU A 49 4.52 9.91 0.52
N PRO A 50 4.72 9.46 1.77
CA PRO A 50 6.04 9.12 2.27
C PRO A 50 6.60 7.80 1.73
N PHE A 51 7.88 7.80 1.38
CA PHE A 51 8.66 6.56 1.29
C PHE A 51 9.14 6.16 2.67
N GLU A 52 9.03 4.88 2.99
CA GLU A 52 9.49 4.36 4.28
C GLU A 52 10.52 3.26 4.07
N ALA A 53 11.54 3.22 4.92
CA ALA A 53 12.45 2.08 5.01
C ALA A 53 12.87 1.84 6.45
N TYR A 54 13.05 0.57 6.81
CA TYR A 54 13.60 0.19 8.10
C TYR A 54 14.37 -1.12 8.04
N GLU A 55 15.23 -1.33 9.02
CA GLU A 55 15.89 -2.60 9.26
C GLU A 55 15.37 -3.24 10.54
N THR A 56 15.08 -4.53 10.47
CA THR A 56 14.65 -5.35 11.59
C THR A 56 15.85 -5.90 12.35
N THR A 57 15.64 -6.35 13.59
CA THR A 57 16.71 -6.95 14.42
C THR A 57 17.32 -8.23 13.87
N ASP A 58 16.60 -8.96 13.01
CA ASP A 58 17.13 -10.12 12.28
C ASP A 58 17.92 -9.75 11.01
N GLY A 59 18.04 -8.45 10.73
CA GLY A 59 18.87 -7.88 9.66
C GLY A 59 18.18 -7.81 8.30
N LYS A 60 16.85 -7.94 8.26
CA LYS A 60 16.05 -7.73 7.04
C LYS A 60 15.79 -6.23 6.86
N VAL A 61 16.00 -5.73 5.66
CA VAL A 61 15.63 -4.35 5.28
C VAL A 61 14.32 -4.41 4.53
N ILE A 62 13.39 -3.55 4.92
CA ILE A 62 12.07 -3.42 4.32
C ILE A 62 11.91 -1.99 3.85
N ALA A 63 11.48 -1.84 2.60
CA ALA A 63 11.12 -0.57 1.99
C ALA A 63 9.63 -0.61 1.63
N GLY A 64 8.89 0.44 1.94
CA GLY A 64 7.47 0.57 1.66
C GLY A 64 7.16 1.87 0.94
N TYR A 65 6.14 1.83 0.08
CA TYR A 65 5.59 3.01 -0.57
C TYR A 65 4.14 2.76 -1.02
N GLY A 66 3.38 3.85 -1.11
CA GLY A 66 2.08 3.89 -1.75
C GLY A 66 0.94 3.68 -0.75
N PRO A 67 0.02 4.63 -0.59
CA PRO A 67 -1.05 4.58 0.40
C PRO A 67 -1.96 3.39 0.14
N ALA A 68 -2.05 2.54 1.14
CA ALA A 68 -3.03 1.48 1.16
C ALA A 68 -4.46 1.99 1.40
N ALA A 69 -4.60 3.28 1.74
CA ALA A 69 -5.86 3.99 1.87
C ALA A 69 -6.77 3.75 0.66
N HIS A 70 -6.23 3.65 -0.56
CA HIS A 70 -7.04 3.40 -1.76
C HIS A 70 -7.91 2.14 -1.69
N VAL A 71 -7.39 1.02 -1.20
CA VAL A 71 -8.22 -0.20 -1.04
C VAL A 71 -9.16 -0.07 0.14
N GLY A 72 -8.70 0.56 1.23
CA GLY A 72 -9.52 0.81 2.41
C GLY A 72 -10.69 1.75 2.14
N ASP A 73 -10.51 2.76 1.31
CA ASP A 73 -11.46 3.80 0.94
C ASP A 73 -12.48 3.26 -0.06
N ILE A 74 -12.04 2.51 -1.08
CA ILE A 74 -12.96 1.80 -1.99
C ILE A 74 -13.83 0.81 -1.20
N LEU A 75 -13.23 0.09 -0.24
CA LEU A 75 -13.98 -0.81 0.63
C LEU A 75 -14.92 -0.05 1.57
N TRP A 76 -14.51 1.14 2.03
CA TRP A 76 -15.35 2.01 2.84
C TRP A 76 -16.59 2.45 2.07
N ASP A 77 -16.40 2.98 0.86
CA ASP A 77 -17.49 3.41 -0.03
C ASP A 77 -18.41 2.25 -0.40
N TYR A 78 -17.84 1.06 -0.65
CA TYR A 78 -18.60 -0.16 -0.89
C TYR A 78 -19.49 -0.54 0.30
N LEU A 79 -18.92 -0.53 1.51
CA LEU A 79 -19.66 -0.87 2.72
C LEU A 79 -20.78 0.15 2.97
N LEU A 80 -20.52 1.44 2.76
CA LEU A 80 -21.52 2.51 2.87
C LEU A 80 -22.68 2.36 1.87
N ASP A 81 -22.44 1.84 0.65
CA ASP A 81 -23.48 1.67 -0.37
C ASP A 81 -24.33 0.40 -0.17
N LYS A 82 -23.72 -0.70 0.29
CA LYS A 82 -24.42 -1.96 0.59
C LYS A 82 -25.30 -1.86 1.82
N GLU A 83 -24.83 -1.13 2.80
CA GLU A 83 -25.55 -0.86 4.02
C GLU A 83 -26.54 0.30 3.78
N LYS A 84 -27.84 -0.01 3.65
CA LYS A 84 -28.97 0.93 3.81
C LYS A 84 -29.02 1.61 5.21
N TYR A 85 -27.89 1.91 5.85
CA TYR A 85 -27.79 2.39 7.23
C TYR A 85 -27.78 3.91 7.29
N ALA A 86 -28.73 4.51 6.58
CA ALA A 86 -29.01 5.95 6.66
C ALA A 86 -29.48 6.38 8.06
N ASP A 87 -29.92 5.44 8.91
CA ASP A 87 -30.62 5.81 10.14
C ASP A 87 -29.74 5.82 11.41
N VAL A 88 -28.61 5.10 11.47
CA VAL A 88 -27.56 5.30 12.51
C VAL A 88 -26.20 4.79 11.98
N LEU A 89 -25.31 5.70 11.57
CA LEU A 89 -23.94 5.35 11.17
C LEU A 89 -23.09 4.97 12.39
N ASP A 90 -22.89 3.68 12.64
CA ASP A 90 -21.86 3.19 13.57
C ASP A 90 -20.51 3.04 12.83
N TYR A 91 -19.77 4.13 12.75
CA TYR A 91 -18.44 4.19 12.16
C TYR A 91 -17.45 3.16 12.74
N LYS A 92 -17.61 2.75 14.00
CA LYS A 92 -16.72 1.75 14.61
C LYS A 92 -17.02 0.35 14.09
N ALA A 93 -18.30 0.02 13.91
CA ALA A 93 -18.71 -1.24 13.32
C ALA A 93 -18.24 -1.37 11.86
N LEU A 94 -18.37 -0.30 11.08
CA LEU A 94 -17.87 -0.23 9.70
C LEU A 94 -16.36 -0.40 9.62
N ALA A 95 -15.59 0.28 10.48
CA ALA A 95 -14.14 0.11 10.55
C ALA A 95 -13.72 -1.32 10.89
N LYS A 96 -14.38 -1.93 11.87
CA LYS A 96 -14.14 -3.32 12.20
C LYS A 96 -14.43 -4.25 11.00
N LYS A 97 -15.54 -4.01 10.29
CA LYS A 97 -15.92 -4.83 9.14
C LYS A 97 -14.96 -4.70 7.98
N ARG A 98 -14.50 -3.46 7.69
CA ARG A 98 -13.44 -3.19 6.72
C ARG A 98 -12.19 -4.00 7.06
N ASP A 99 -11.73 -3.92 8.31
CA ASP A 99 -10.50 -4.60 8.74
C ASP A 99 -10.63 -6.14 8.67
N GLU A 100 -11.80 -6.70 8.99
CA GLU A 100 -12.10 -8.13 8.80
C GLU A 100 -11.99 -8.54 7.33
N ILE A 101 -12.57 -7.76 6.42
CA ILE A 101 -12.51 -8.04 4.98
C ILE A 101 -11.07 -7.90 4.47
N LEU A 102 -10.34 -6.85 4.85
CA LEU A 102 -8.93 -6.67 4.47
C LEU A 102 -8.07 -7.84 4.92
N SER A 103 -8.27 -8.32 6.16
CA SER A 103 -7.55 -9.50 6.68
C SER A 103 -7.83 -10.76 5.87
N ILE A 104 -9.08 -10.97 5.43
CA ILE A 104 -9.43 -12.10 4.56
C ILE A 104 -8.78 -11.95 3.17
N LEU A 105 -8.80 -10.75 2.61
CA LEU A 105 -8.28 -10.45 1.27
C LEU A 105 -6.76 -10.46 1.20
N GLN A 106 -6.04 -10.47 2.33
CA GLN A 106 -4.58 -10.70 2.35
C GLN A 106 -4.21 -12.07 1.76
N ASP A 107 -5.06 -13.08 1.93
CA ASP A 107 -4.85 -14.38 1.31
C ASP A 107 -5.53 -14.43 -0.07
N ARG A 108 -4.70 -14.47 -1.11
CA ARG A 108 -5.13 -14.60 -2.51
C ARG A 108 -6.06 -15.79 -2.75
N ASN A 109 -5.96 -16.87 -1.97
CA ASN A 109 -6.84 -18.03 -2.11
C ASN A 109 -8.30 -17.71 -1.78
N ASN A 110 -8.56 -16.63 -1.04
CA ASN A 110 -9.91 -16.19 -0.72
C ASN A 110 -10.54 -15.35 -1.83
N TRP A 111 -9.78 -14.80 -2.78
CA TRP A 111 -10.29 -13.82 -3.75
C TRP A 111 -11.43 -14.35 -4.62
N SER A 112 -11.33 -15.61 -5.07
CA SER A 112 -12.36 -16.25 -5.89
C SER A 112 -13.71 -16.33 -5.19
N LYS A 113 -13.73 -16.48 -3.86
CA LYS A 113 -14.95 -16.54 -3.04
C LYS A 113 -15.67 -15.20 -2.96
N TYR A 114 -14.95 -14.08 -3.05
CA TYR A 114 -15.49 -12.73 -2.92
C TYR A 114 -15.55 -11.96 -4.24
N LYS A 115 -15.24 -12.62 -5.38
CA LYS A 115 -15.10 -11.97 -6.68
C LYS A 115 -16.40 -11.31 -7.16
N ASP A 116 -17.56 -11.88 -6.84
CA ASP A 116 -18.85 -11.29 -7.22
C ASP A 116 -19.24 -10.12 -6.31
N GLU A 117 -18.95 -10.26 -5.01
CA GLU A 117 -19.34 -9.28 -3.98
C GLU A 117 -18.43 -8.04 -4.02
N LEU A 118 -17.11 -8.24 -4.17
CA LEU A 118 -16.08 -7.22 -4.07
C LEU A 118 -15.33 -7.05 -5.41
N SER A 119 -16.03 -7.19 -6.53
CA SER A 119 -15.42 -7.32 -7.86
C SER A 119 -14.39 -6.24 -8.20
N GLY A 120 -14.68 -4.97 -7.90
CA GLY A 120 -13.76 -3.86 -8.16
C GLY A 120 -12.49 -3.90 -7.29
N ILE A 121 -12.62 -4.32 -6.03
CA ILE A 121 -11.49 -4.49 -5.11
C ILE A 121 -10.63 -5.67 -5.57
N ILE A 122 -11.26 -6.82 -5.86
CA ILE A 122 -10.53 -8.00 -6.33
C ILE A 122 -9.80 -7.72 -7.65
N GLU A 123 -10.41 -6.98 -8.58
CA GLU A 123 -9.76 -6.58 -9.84
C GLU A 123 -8.54 -5.68 -9.58
N LEU A 124 -8.64 -4.73 -8.64
CA LEU A 124 -7.52 -3.87 -8.23
C LEU A 124 -6.39 -4.69 -7.58
N LEU A 125 -6.74 -5.67 -6.74
CA LEU A 125 -5.78 -6.57 -6.11
C LEU A 125 -5.06 -7.45 -7.13
N GLU A 126 -5.81 -8.09 -8.04
CA GLU A 126 -5.27 -8.89 -9.14
C GLU A 126 -4.30 -8.07 -10.00
N LYS A 127 -4.64 -6.82 -10.30
CA LYS A 127 -3.75 -5.93 -11.05
C LYS A 127 -2.50 -5.55 -10.27
N GLY A 128 -2.63 -5.22 -8.98
CA GLY A 128 -1.46 -4.90 -8.17
C GLY A 128 -0.49 -6.09 -8.04
N ASP A 129 -0.98 -7.32 -7.93
CA ASP A 129 -0.12 -8.53 -7.97
C ASP A 129 0.59 -8.71 -9.33
N GLU A 130 -0.08 -8.40 -10.44
CA GLU A 130 0.53 -8.40 -11.78
C GLU A 130 1.65 -7.35 -11.89
N ILE A 131 1.37 -6.11 -11.45
CA ILE A 131 2.32 -5.00 -11.46
C ILE A 131 3.52 -5.32 -10.56
N ALA A 132 3.29 -5.81 -9.35
CA ALA A 132 4.35 -6.20 -8.43
C ALA A 132 5.29 -7.24 -9.07
N ARG A 133 4.75 -8.29 -9.71
CA ARG A 133 5.56 -9.30 -10.42
C ARG A 133 6.34 -8.71 -11.59
N LYS A 134 5.70 -7.86 -12.41
CA LYS A 134 6.33 -7.21 -13.57
C LYS A 134 7.47 -6.30 -13.15
N VAL A 135 7.23 -5.42 -12.19
CA VAL A 135 8.23 -4.50 -11.65
C VAL A 135 9.36 -5.27 -10.97
N SER A 136 9.03 -6.35 -10.25
CA SER A 136 10.05 -7.20 -9.63
C SER A 136 11.03 -7.78 -10.66
N ALA A 137 10.48 -8.31 -11.77
CA ALA A 137 11.29 -8.87 -12.85
C ALA A 137 12.16 -7.81 -13.55
N GLN A 138 11.66 -6.58 -13.68
CA GLN A 138 12.39 -5.47 -14.31
C GLN A 138 13.51 -4.91 -13.41
N ALA A 139 13.22 -4.76 -12.12
CA ALA A 139 14.16 -4.17 -11.15
C ALA A 139 15.15 -5.18 -10.56
N GLY A 140 14.86 -6.48 -10.68
CA GLY A 140 15.64 -7.53 -10.02
C GLY A 140 15.49 -7.53 -8.49
N ILE A 141 14.38 -6.99 -7.97
CA ILE A 141 14.06 -6.88 -6.54
C ILE A 141 12.67 -7.46 -6.33
N GLU A 142 12.46 -8.25 -5.28
CA GLU A 142 11.13 -8.75 -4.96
C GLU A 142 10.25 -7.63 -4.40
N ILE A 143 9.20 -7.28 -5.15
CA ILE A 143 8.11 -6.39 -4.75
C ILE A 143 6.88 -7.24 -4.43
N LYS A 144 6.24 -6.97 -3.30
CA LYS A 144 5.00 -7.62 -2.87
C LYS A 144 3.90 -6.57 -2.76
N GLN A 145 2.72 -6.94 -3.21
CA GLN A 145 1.52 -6.24 -2.79
C GLN A 145 1.19 -6.64 -1.35
N ILE A 146 0.93 -5.66 -0.51
CA ILE A 146 0.46 -5.87 0.86
C ILE A 146 -0.83 -5.10 1.06
N LEU A 147 -1.77 -5.70 1.79
CA LEU A 147 -2.95 -5.00 2.26
C LEU A 147 -2.71 -4.51 3.67
N PRO A 148 -3.06 -3.25 3.97
CA PRO A 148 -2.75 -2.64 5.24
C PRO A 148 -3.53 -3.40 6.30
N THR A 149 -2.84 -3.78 7.36
CA THR A 149 -3.46 -4.25 8.60
C THR A 149 -3.01 -3.32 9.71
N PRO A 150 -3.92 -2.86 10.59
CA PRO A 150 -3.53 -2.06 11.73
C PRO A 150 -2.38 -2.76 12.51
N PRO A 151 -1.32 -2.03 12.91
CA PRO A 151 -1.16 -0.58 12.89
C PRO A 151 -0.52 0.00 11.61
N SER A 152 -0.13 -0.82 10.64
CA SER A 152 0.43 -0.34 9.35
C SER A 152 -0.66 0.40 8.59
N LYS A 153 -0.51 1.72 8.41
CA LYS A 153 -1.59 2.55 7.89
C LYS A 153 -1.60 2.65 6.36
N ASN A 154 -0.44 2.72 5.70
CA ASN A 154 -0.39 3.36 4.38
C ASN A 154 0.55 2.70 3.35
N THR A 155 0.73 1.38 3.34
CA THR A 155 1.59 0.75 2.31
C THR A 155 0.88 -0.34 1.52
N PHE A 156 0.83 -0.15 0.20
CA PHE A 156 0.24 -1.09 -0.76
C PHE A 156 1.29 -1.96 -1.45
N PHE A 157 2.52 -1.45 -1.61
CA PHE A 157 3.65 -2.22 -2.11
C PHE A 157 4.84 -2.17 -1.15
N CYS A 158 5.49 -3.30 -0.94
CA CYS A 158 6.73 -3.36 -0.19
C CYS A 158 7.80 -4.17 -0.93
N ALA A 159 9.05 -3.82 -0.66
CA ALA A 159 10.22 -4.58 -1.07
C ALA A 159 10.97 -5.04 0.18
N SER A 160 11.60 -6.20 0.13
CA SER A 160 12.48 -6.63 1.22
C SER A 160 13.71 -7.37 0.75
N PHE A 161 14.82 -7.20 1.47
CA PHE A 161 16.07 -7.91 1.20
C PHE A 161 16.86 -8.17 2.48
N ASP A 162 17.74 -9.17 2.45
CA ASP A 162 18.67 -9.44 3.55
C ASP A 162 19.77 -8.38 3.57
N GLY A 163 19.84 -7.63 4.66
CA GLY A 163 20.84 -6.59 4.91
C GLY A 163 22.11 -7.14 5.57
N ARG A 164 22.13 -8.38 6.06
CA ARG A 164 23.30 -8.94 6.75
C ARG A 164 24.46 -9.12 5.79
N GLY A 165 25.64 -8.66 6.20
CA GLY A 165 26.86 -8.73 5.39
C GLY A 165 26.93 -7.71 4.26
N LEU A 166 25.93 -6.83 4.11
CA LEU A 166 26.02 -5.64 3.27
C LEU A 166 26.64 -4.51 4.08
N ASP A 167 27.55 -3.77 3.46
CA ASP A 167 27.96 -2.47 3.98
C ASP A 167 26.86 -1.42 3.76
N ASP A 168 27.05 -0.26 4.41
CA ASP A 168 26.12 0.86 4.37
C ASP A 168 25.80 1.34 2.95
N ASN A 169 26.81 1.45 2.08
CA ASN A 169 26.62 1.94 0.72
C ASN A 169 25.80 0.94 -0.11
N ALA A 170 26.08 -0.35 0.01
CA ALA A 170 25.32 -1.40 -0.65
C ALA A 170 23.87 -1.47 -0.14
N LYS A 171 23.63 -1.24 1.16
CA LYS A 171 22.28 -1.12 1.73
C LYS A 171 21.54 0.09 1.13
N ILE A 172 22.18 1.26 1.13
CA ILE A 172 21.61 2.51 0.59
C ILE A 172 21.24 2.34 -0.89
N GLU A 173 22.13 1.78 -1.72
CA GLU A 173 21.85 1.55 -3.14
C GLU A 173 20.64 0.62 -3.34
N LYS A 174 20.53 -0.45 -2.54
CA LYS A 174 19.38 -1.36 -2.59
C LYS A 174 18.09 -0.68 -2.15
N ILE A 175 18.12 0.17 -1.13
CA ILE A 175 16.95 0.97 -0.70
C ILE A 175 16.51 1.91 -1.83
N GLY A 176 17.44 2.65 -2.43
CA GLY A 176 17.14 3.55 -3.54
C GLY A 176 16.51 2.82 -4.73
N LYS A 177 17.08 1.68 -5.14
CA LYS A 177 16.49 0.82 -6.18
C LYS A 177 15.11 0.31 -5.82
N ALA A 178 14.90 -0.10 -4.57
CA ALA A 178 13.59 -0.56 -4.09
C ALA A 178 12.55 0.57 -4.16
N TRP A 179 12.87 1.78 -3.70
CA TRP A 179 11.95 2.91 -3.75
C TRP A 179 11.60 3.33 -5.18
N ILE A 180 12.55 3.34 -6.11
CA ILE A 180 12.25 3.59 -7.54
C ILE A 180 11.29 2.53 -8.09
N ALA A 181 11.54 1.26 -7.79
CA ALA A 181 10.66 0.17 -8.21
C ALA A 181 9.25 0.33 -7.62
N LEU A 182 9.16 0.62 -6.33
CA LEU A 182 7.90 0.85 -5.63
C LEU A 182 7.14 2.06 -6.17
N TYR A 183 7.83 3.16 -6.49
CA TYR A 183 7.25 4.33 -7.14
C TYR A 183 6.65 3.99 -8.51
N ASN A 184 7.36 3.21 -9.31
CA ASN A 184 6.88 2.76 -10.61
C ASN A 184 5.65 1.86 -10.47
N ALA A 185 5.67 0.93 -9.50
CA ALA A 185 4.53 0.07 -9.21
C ALA A 185 3.30 0.88 -8.78
N PHE A 186 3.49 1.85 -7.89
CA PHE A 186 2.43 2.76 -7.45
C PHE A 186 1.88 3.60 -8.59
N THR A 187 2.74 4.24 -9.39
CA THR A 187 2.33 5.03 -10.55
C THR A 187 1.49 4.20 -11.54
N GLU A 188 1.88 2.93 -11.76
CA GLU A 188 1.15 2.04 -12.66
C GLU A 188 -0.22 1.65 -12.10
N ILE A 189 -0.34 1.38 -10.79
CA ILE A 189 -1.64 1.05 -10.19
C ILE A 189 -2.55 2.27 -10.08
N SER A 190 -2.05 3.46 -9.72
CA SER A 190 -2.89 4.67 -9.62
C SER A 190 -3.54 5.03 -10.96
N ARG A 191 -2.82 4.81 -12.07
CA ARG A 191 -3.38 4.98 -13.42
C ARG A 191 -4.53 4.00 -13.67
N TYR A 192 -4.38 2.75 -13.21
CA TYR A 192 -5.40 1.71 -13.37
C TYR A 192 -6.61 1.91 -12.44
N GLU A 193 -6.37 2.37 -11.21
CA GLU A 193 -7.40 2.67 -10.23
C GLU A 193 -8.40 3.71 -10.76
N GLY A 194 -7.92 4.77 -11.42
CA GLY A 194 -8.79 5.75 -12.06
C GLY A 194 -9.77 5.11 -13.07
N GLU A 195 -9.33 4.09 -13.81
CA GLU A 195 -10.19 3.35 -14.75
C GLU A 195 -11.22 2.47 -14.03
N ILE A 196 -10.84 1.79 -12.93
CA ILE A 196 -11.77 0.98 -12.13
C ILE A 196 -12.81 1.84 -11.42
N LEU A 197 -12.38 2.92 -10.76
CA LEU A 197 -13.26 3.81 -10.01
C LEU A 197 -14.35 4.39 -10.90
N GLU A 198 -14.00 4.81 -12.12
CA GLU A 198 -14.99 5.32 -13.07
C GLU A 198 -15.96 4.23 -13.56
N LYS A 199 -15.49 3.01 -13.82
CA LYS A 199 -16.37 1.87 -14.14
C LYS A 199 -17.32 1.54 -12.98
N TRP A 200 -16.81 1.55 -11.75
CA TRP A 200 -17.58 1.21 -10.57
C TRP A 200 -18.64 2.26 -10.25
N LYS A 201 -18.28 3.56 -10.27
CA LYS A 201 -19.24 4.66 -10.16
C LYS A 201 -20.33 4.59 -11.23
N THR A 202 -19.96 4.25 -12.47
CA THR A 202 -20.92 4.09 -13.57
C THR A 202 -21.89 2.94 -13.29
N ARG A 203 -21.39 1.78 -12.87
CA ARG A 203 -22.22 0.63 -12.52
C ARG A 203 -23.18 0.92 -11.38
N ILE A 204 -22.72 1.57 -10.31
CA ILE A 204 -23.60 1.96 -9.19
C ILE A 204 -24.69 2.88 -9.70
N LYS A 205 -24.35 3.89 -10.50
CA LYS A 205 -25.32 4.83 -11.08
C LYS A 205 -26.37 4.10 -11.92
N GLU A 206 -25.97 3.11 -12.73
CA GLU A 206 -26.90 2.28 -13.52
C GLU A 206 -27.81 1.41 -12.65
N GLU A 207 -27.26 0.75 -11.63
CA GLU A 207 -28.04 -0.06 -10.68
C GLU A 207 -29.03 0.81 -9.87
N HIS A 208 -28.65 2.04 -9.53
CA HIS A 208 -29.51 2.99 -8.83
C HIS A 208 -30.63 3.52 -9.74
N MET A 209 -30.33 3.85 -10.99
CA MET A 209 -31.32 4.29 -11.99
C MET A 209 -32.38 3.21 -12.28
N LYS A 210 -31.98 1.94 -12.34
CA LYS A 210 -32.90 0.80 -12.50
C LYS A 210 -33.85 0.61 -11.31
N LYS A 211 -33.47 1.05 -10.10
CA LYS A 211 -34.34 0.99 -8.91
C LYS A 211 -35.36 2.14 -8.86
N ILE A 212 -35.06 3.26 -9.52
CA ILE A 212 -35.90 4.48 -9.50
C ILE A 212 -36.94 4.47 -10.61
N LEU A 213 -36.65 3.87 -11.75
CA LEU A 213 -37.60 3.71 -12.85
C LEU A 213 -38.32 2.37 -12.65
N PRO A 214 -39.60 2.36 -12.22
CA PRO A 214 -40.38 1.13 -12.29
C PRO A 214 -40.46 0.73 -13.76
N GLU A 215 -40.29 -0.57 -14.05
CA GLU A 215 -40.59 -1.10 -15.38
C GLU A 215 -42.04 -0.71 -15.70
N GLU A 216 -42.23 0.15 -16.72
CA GLU A 216 -43.55 0.45 -17.25
C GLU A 216 -44.09 -0.84 -17.89
N GLU A 217 -44.95 -1.56 -17.16
CA GLU A 217 -45.84 -2.60 -17.69
C GLU A 217 -47.06 -2.00 -18.40
#